data_AF-W0RLK3-F1
#
_entry.id   AF-W0RLK3-F1
#
_cell.length_a   1.000
_cell.length_b   1.000
_cell.length_c   1.000
_cell.angle_alpha   90.00
_cell.angle_beta   90.00
_cell.angle_gamma   90.00
#
_symmetry.space_group_name_H-M   'P 1'
#
loop_
_entity.id
_entity.type
_entity.pdbx_description
1 polymer ?
#
loop_
_entity_poly.entity_id
_entity_poly.type
_entity_poly.pdbx_seq_one_letter_code
_entity_poly.pdbx_strand_id
1 'polypeptide(L)'
;MQVRASDVEPYTGLGYLSKLFRLIAIFLVLLLVLEVVTGLYQQGRDALATLLTEASRLVVLAGLLWGVGDLANLLIDVGHDVRAARILLGRLAAQSSMEREFVRGGEQEVAERPEEPRGHA
;
A
#
# COMPACT_ATOMS: atom_id res chain seq x y z
N MET A 1 -4.74 23.49 3.24
CA MET A 1 -5.68 23.05 2.18
C MET A 1 -6.09 21.62 2.52
N GLN A 2 -7.29 21.43 3.05
CA GLN A 2 -7.74 20.16 3.64
C GLN A 2 -8.39 19.32 2.53
N VAL A 3 -7.68 18.29 2.07
CA VAL A 3 -8.21 17.32 1.10
C VAL A 3 -9.37 16.59 1.77
N ARG A 4 -10.56 16.60 1.14
CA ARG A 4 -11.74 15.93 1.70
C ARG A 4 -11.55 14.42 1.57
N ALA A 5 -11.73 13.69 2.68
CA ALA A 5 -11.59 12.24 2.73
C ALA A 5 -12.54 11.48 1.77
N SER A 6 -13.55 12.16 1.22
CA SER A 6 -14.47 11.65 0.21
C SER A 6 -13.84 11.46 -1.18
N ASP A 7 -12.74 12.13 -1.50
CA ASP A 7 -12.03 11.99 -2.79
C ASP A 7 -10.96 10.88 -2.75
N VAL A 8 -10.82 10.19 -1.61
CA VAL A 8 -9.98 9.00 -1.47
C VAL A 8 -10.76 7.83 -2.05
N GLU A 9 -10.42 7.46 -3.28
CA GLU A 9 -10.98 6.26 -3.90
C GLU A 9 -10.78 5.06 -2.96
N PRO A 10 -11.87 4.41 -2.53
CA PRO A 10 -11.85 3.54 -1.37
C PRO A 10 -11.11 2.23 -1.70
N TYR A 11 -9.84 2.13 -1.28
CA TYR A 11 -9.14 0.84 -1.14
C TYR A 11 -9.75 -0.05 -0.02
N THR A 12 -10.99 0.24 0.41
CA THR A 12 -11.71 -0.48 1.44
C THR A 12 -11.84 -1.97 1.12
N GLY A 13 -11.89 -2.34 -0.17
CA GLY A 13 -11.89 -3.74 -0.62
C GLY A 13 -10.66 -4.53 -0.18
N LEU A 14 -9.46 -3.95 -0.28
CA LEU A 14 -8.22 -4.59 0.18
C LEU A 14 -8.15 -4.68 1.72
N GLY A 15 -8.65 -3.66 2.42
CA GLY A 15 -8.73 -3.66 3.88
C GLY A 15 -9.69 -4.73 4.44
N TYR A 16 -10.79 -5.01 3.74
CA TYR A 16 -11.67 -6.14 4.08
C TYR A 16 -11.00 -7.48 3.83
N LEU A 17 -10.24 -7.60 2.73
CA LEU A 17 -9.52 -8.83 2.40
C LEU A 17 -8.47 -9.19 3.47
N SER A 18 -7.71 -8.21 3.98
CA SER A 18 -6.78 -8.42 5.10
C SER A 18 -7.49 -8.95 6.35
N LYS A 19 -8.62 -8.33 6.72
CA LYS A 19 -9.43 -8.75 7.86
C LYS A 19 -9.98 -10.16 7.69
N LEU A 20 -10.41 -10.51 6.47
CA LEU A 20 -10.92 -11.84 6.16
C LEU A 20 -9.83 -12.91 6.33
N PHE A 21 -8.64 -12.69 5.78
CA PHE A 21 -7.52 -13.61 5.94
C PHE A 21 -7.12 -13.79 7.41
N ARG A 22 -7.06 -12.69 8.15
CA ARG A 22 -6.75 -12.73 9.59
C ARG A 22 -7.82 -13.48 10.39
N LEU A 23 -9.10 -13.31 10.04
CA LEU A 23 -10.21 -14.03 10.66
C LEU A 23 -10.14 -15.52 10.39
N ILE A 24 -9.88 -15.94 9.14
CA ILE A 24 -9.70 -17.36 8.80
C ILE A 24 -8.47 -17.93 9.52
N ALA A 25 -7.38 -17.17 9.66
CA ALA A 25 -6.18 -17.61 10.39
C ALA A 25 -6.51 -17.90 11.87
N ILE A 26 -7.30 -17.04 12.51
CA ILE A 26 -7.79 -17.25 13.88
C ILE A 26 -8.66 -18.51 13.95
N PHE A 27 -9.57 -18.72 12.99
CA PHE A 27 -10.37 -19.94 12.92
C PHE A 27 -9.51 -21.20 12.76
N LEU A 28 -8.44 -21.16 11.96
CA LEU A 28 -7.51 -22.29 11.84
C LEU A 28 -6.80 -22.62 13.15
N VAL A 29 -6.39 -21.60 13.91
CA VAL A 29 -5.81 -21.81 15.26
C VAL A 29 -6.86 -22.40 16.21
N LEU A 30 -8.10 -21.94 16.13
CA LEU A 30 -9.18 -22.47 16.96
C LEU A 30 -9.48 -23.94 16.62
N LEU A 31 -9.50 -24.27 15.33
CA LEU A 31 -9.66 -25.65 14.84
C LEU A 31 -8.49 -26.52 15.29
N LEU A 32 -7.26 -26.02 15.23
CA LEU A 32 -6.08 -26.72 15.73
C LEU A 32 -6.22 -27.08 17.21
N VAL A 33 -6.66 -26.14 18.05
CA VAL A 33 -6.89 -26.42 19.47
C VAL A 33 -7.96 -27.49 19.66
N LEU A 34 -9.05 -27.41 18.88
CA LEU A 34 -10.12 -28.40 18.93
C LEU A 34 -9.64 -29.80 18.51
N GLU A 35 -8.82 -29.87 17.48
CA GLU A 35 -8.21 -31.12 16.99
C GLU A 35 -7.28 -31.74 18.03
N VAL A 36 -6.45 -30.93 18.69
CA VAL A 36 -5.59 -31.40 19.78
C VAL A 36 -6.42 -31.96 20.93
N VAL A 37 -7.47 -31.26 21.36
CA VAL A 37 -8.34 -31.73 22.46
C VAL A 37 -9.07 -33.01 22.08
N THR A 38 -9.68 -33.06 20.89
CA THR A 38 -10.46 -34.22 20.45
C THR A 38 -9.58 -35.44 20.13
N GLY A 39 -8.40 -35.24 19.55
CA GLY A 39 -7.42 -36.31 19.28
C GLY A 39 -6.89 -36.92 20.57
N LEU A 40 -6.54 -36.08 21.56
CA LEU A 40 -6.11 -36.57 22.87
C LEU A 40 -7.24 -37.28 23.63
N TYR A 41 -8.49 -36.79 23.53
CA TYR A 41 -9.63 -37.41 24.19
C TYR A 41 -9.98 -38.80 23.62
N GLN A 42 -9.91 -38.97 22.29
CA GLN A 42 -10.35 -40.21 21.64
C GLN A 42 -9.26 -41.29 21.58
N GLN A 43 -8.02 -40.91 21.31
CA GLN A 43 -6.92 -41.84 20.98
C GLN A 43 -5.73 -41.69 21.92
N GLY A 44 -5.70 -40.67 22.78
CA GLY A 44 -4.65 -40.49 23.79
C GLY A 44 -3.26 -40.40 23.18
N ARG A 45 -2.37 -41.33 23.57
CA ARG A 45 -0.95 -41.32 23.17
C ARG A 45 -0.73 -41.76 21.72
N ASP A 46 -1.64 -42.56 21.17
CA ASP A 46 -1.50 -43.06 19.79
C ASP A 46 -1.75 -41.94 18.77
N ALA A 47 -2.47 -40.88 19.15
CA ALA A 47 -2.71 -39.71 18.30
C ALA A 47 -1.50 -38.79 18.16
N LEU A 48 -0.45 -38.91 18.99
CA LEU A 48 0.62 -37.92 19.06
C LEU A 48 1.36 -37.72 17.73
N ALA A 49 1.63 -38.80 16.99
CA ALA A 49 2.33 -38.72 15.70
C ALA A 49 1.49 -38.00 14.63
N THR A 50 0.19 -38.31 14.57
CA THR A 50 -0.76 -37.68 13.65
C THR A 50 -0.97 -36.22 14.02
N LEU A 51 -1.26 -35.94 15.30
CA LEU A 51 -1.46 -34.61 15.83
C LEU A 51 -0.28 -33.69 15.56
N LEU A 52 0.96 -34.14 15.73
CA LEU A 52 2.15 -33.32 15.42
C LEU A 52 2.24 -32.98 13.94
N THR A 53 1.95 -33.94 13.07
CA THR A 53 2.00 -33.74 11.62
C THR A 53 0.92 -32.75 11.18
N GLU A 54 -0.32 -32.97 11.60
CA GLU A 54 -1.47 -32.14 11.24
C GLU A 54 -1.37 -30.75 11.88
N ALA A 55 -0.96 -30.69 13.15
CA ALA A 55 -0.70 -29.42 13.84
C ALA A 55 0.36 -28.59 13.14
N SER A 56 1.48 -29.19 12.73
CA SER A 56 2.52 -28.45 12.02
C SER A 56 2.00 -27.81 10.74
N ARG A 57 1.14 -28.53 9.99
CA ARG A 57 0.53 -28.03 8.75
C ARG A 57 -0.44 -26.88 9.03
N LEU A 58 -1.30 -27.03 10.04
CA LEU A 58 -2.25 -25.99 10.45
C LEU A 58 -1.54 -24.74 10.97
N VAL A 59 -0.47 -24.89 11.76
CA VAL A 59 0.33 -23.75 12.24
C VAL A 59 0.97 -23.00 11.08
N VAL A 60 1.58 -23.72 10.12
CA VAL A 60 2.19 -23.09 8.93
C VAL A 60 1.13 -22.38 8.10
N LEU A 61 -0.02 -23.00 7.85
CA LEU A 61 -1.11 -22.39 7.10
C LEU A 61 -1.67 -21.15 7.80
N ALA A 62 -1.90 -21.21 9.12
CA ALA A 62 -2.37 -20.08 9.90
C ALA A 62 -1.36 -18.92 9.89
N GLY A 63 -0.08 -19.22 10.06
CA GLY A 63 1.00 -18.23 10.00
C GLY A 63 1.12 -17.58 8.63
N LEU A 64 1.05 -18.37 7.56
CA LEU A 64 1.06 -17.86 6.18
C LEU A 64 -0.13 -16.94 5.92
N LEU A 65 -1.32 -17.34 6.35
CA LEU A 65 -2.54 -16.59 6.14
C LEU A 65 -2.54 -15.28 6.93
N TRP A 66 -2.00 -15.30 8.15
CA TRP A 66 -1.77 -14.11 8.95
C TRP A 66 -0.78 -13.16 8.26
N GLY A 67 0.33 -13.69 7.77
CA GLY A 67 1.34 -12.93 7.04
C GLY A 67 0.80 -12.29 5.75
N VAL A 68 -0.05 -13.01 5.00
CA VAL A 68 -0.72 -12.46 3.81
C VAL A 68 -1.68 -11.32 4.21
N GLY A 69 -2.40 -11.48 5.33
CA GLY A 69 -3.23 -10.40 5.88
C GLY A 69 -2.40 -9.16 6.24
N ASP A 70 -1.25 -9.34 6.86
CA ASP A 70 -0.34 -8.23 7.21
C ASP A 70 0.25 -7.58 5.95
N LEU A 71 0.69 -8.39 4.98
CA LEU A 71 1.19 -7.92 3.69
C LEU A 71 0.14 -7.10 2.92
N ALA A 72 -1.13 -7.51 2.98
CA ALA A 72 -2.22 -6.76 2.34
C ALA A 72 -2.38 -5.36 2.95
N ASN A 73 -2.20 -5.20 4.27
CA ASN A 73 -2.23 -3.87 4.90
C ASN A 73 -1.02 -3.04 4.46
N LEU A 74 0.17 -3.64 4.44
CA LEU A 74 1.38 -2.95 3.97
C LEU A 74 1.24 -2.47 2.53
N LEU A 75 0.60 -3.27 1.67
CA LEU A 75 0.38 -2.92 0.27
C LEU A 75 -0.58 -1.73 0.11
N ILE A 76 -1.54 -1.56 1.03
CA ILE A 76 -2.42 -0.38 1.07
C ILE A 76 -1.60 0.87 1.38
N ASP A 77 -0.72 0.80 2.39
CA ASP A 77 0.13 1.92 2.79
C ASP A 77 1.07 2.34 1.65
N VAL A 78 1.71 1.36 0.99
CA VAL A 78 2.54 1.61 -0.20
C VAL A 78 1.72 2.23 -1.34
N GLY A 79 0.48 1.81 -1.52
CA GLY A 79 -0.43 2.40 -2.52
C GLY A 79 -0.67 3.90 -2.28
N HIS A 80 -0.81 4.32 -1.02
CA HIS A 80 -0.93 5.72 -0.65
C HIS A 80 0.38 6.50 -0.89
N ASP A 81 1.52 5.93 -0.52
CA ASP A 81 2.83 6.57 -0.69
C ASP A 81 3.17 6.78 -2.17
N VAL A 82 2.91 5.78 -3.02
CA VAL A 82 3.11 5.88 -4.47
C VAL A 82 2.21 6.96 -5.08
N ARG A 83 0.95 7.05 -4.62
CA ARG A 83 0.03 8.11 -5.07
C ARG A 83 0.53 9.49 -4.64
N ALA A 84 0.98 9.64 -3.40
CA ALA A 84 1.55 10.89 -2.90
C ALA A 84 2.79 11.30 -3.70
N ALA A 85 3.70 10.37 -3.96
CA ALA A 85 4.89 10.61 -4.79
C ALA A 85 4.52 11.07 -6.20
N ARG A 86 3.53 10.43 -6.84
CA ARG A 86 3.05 10.83 -8.18
C ARG A 86 2.49 12.25 -8.20
N ILE A 87 1.71 12.64 -7.19
CA ILE A 87 1.17 14.00 -7.08
C ILE A 87 2.32 15.01 -6.89
N LEU A 88 3.30 14.70 -6.05
CA LEU A 88 4.41 15.59 -5.75
C LEU A 88 5.33 15.80 -6.95
N LEU A 89 5.66 14.72 -7.66
CA LEU A 89 6.41 14.77 -8.92
C LEU A 89 5.65 15.55 -10.00
N GLY A 90 4.32 15.37 -10.10
CA GLY A 90 3.50 16.13 -11.03
C GLY A 90 3.54 17.63 -10.75
N ARG A 91 3.52 18.04 -9.47
CA ARG A 91 3.65 19.45 -9.06
C ARG A 91 5.03 20.02 -9.38
N LEU A 92 6.10 19.28 -9.10
CA LEU A 92 7.47 19.71 -9.43
C LEU A 92 7.68 19.85 -10.94
N ALA A 93 7.16 18.89 -11.72
CA ALA A 93 7.22 18.95 -13.17
C ALA A 93 6.49 20.19 -13.70
N ALA A 94 5.27 20.48 -13.20
CA ALA A 94 4.50 21.65 -13.59
C ALA A 94 5.19 22.98 -13.26
N GLN A 95 5.82 23.10 -12.09
CA GLN A 95 6.61 24.28 -11.73
C GLN A 95 7.82 24.45 -12.65
N SER A 96 8.55 23.37 -12.95
CA SER A 96 9.71 23.42 -13.85
C SER A 96 9.35 23.78 -15.30
N SER A 97 8.16 23.38 -15.77
CA SER A 97 7.66 23.80 -17.09
C SER A 97 7.26 25.28 -17.09
N MET A 98 6.58 25.75 -16.03
CA MET A 98 6.20 27.15 -15.91
C MET A 98 7.40 28.08 -15.80
N GLU A 99 8.44 27.68 -15.07
CA GLU A 99 9.70 28.41 -15.00
C GLU A 99 10.38 28.50 -16.37
N ARG A 100 10.42 27.40 -17.12
CA ARG A 100 10.95 27.40 -18.50
C ARG A 100 10.16 28.30 -19.45
N GLU A 101 8.84 28.32 -19.33
CA GLU A 101 7.96 29.15 -20.17
C GLU A 101 8.10 30.63 -19.81
N PHE A 102 8.24 30.96 -18.53
CA PHE A 102 8.53 32.32 -18.06
C PHE A 102 9.90 32.82 -18.57
N VAL A 103 10.95 32.01 -18.44
CA VAL A 103 12.29 32.35 -18.95
C VAL A 103 12.24 32.57 -20.47
N ARG A 104 11.58 31.68 -21.20
CA ARG A 104 11.45 31.78 -22.67
C ARG A 104 10.61 32.99 -23.11
N GLY A 105 9.55 33.33 -22.37
CA GLY A 105 8.75 34.52 -22.61
C GLY A 105 9.54 35.81 -22.38
N GLY A 106 10.38 35.84 -21.33
CA GLY A 106 11.29 36.96 -21.07
C GLY A 106 12.35 37.14 -22.15
N GLU A 107 12.91 36.05 -22.67
CA GLU A 107 13.83 36.10 -23.82
C GLU A 107 13.16 36.64 -25.09
N GLN A 108 11.88 36.31 -25.32
CA GLN A 108 11.11 36.83 -26.45
C GLN A 108 10.79 38.32 -26.27
N GLU A 109 10.40 38.77 -25.07
CA GLU A 109 10.12 40.18 -24.79
C GLU A 109 11.38 41.07 -24.91
N VAL A 110 12.55 40.54 -24.54
CA VAL A 110 13.84 41.24 -24.73
C VAL A 110 14.25 41.27 -26.20
N ALA A 111 13.99 40.22 -26.97
CA ALA A 111 14.27 40.17 -28.40
C ALA A 111 13.30 41.03 -29.24
N GLU A 112 12.08 41.25 -28.76
CA GLU A 112 11.04 42.04 -29.44
C GLU A 112 11.06 43.51 -29.02
N ARG A 113 11.83 43.90 -27.98
CA ARG A 113 12.08 45.32 -27.68
C ARG A 113 12.81 45.96 -28.86
N PRO A 114 12.19 46.92 -29.58
CA PRO A 114 12.89 47.63 -30.63
C PRO A 114 14.05 48.39 -29.99
N GLU A 115 15.26 48.16 -30.51
CA GLU A 115 16.46 48.92 -30.13
C GLU A 115 16.14 50.40 -30.27
N GLU A 116 15.90 51.05 -29.12
CA GLU A 116 15.65 52.48 -29.05
C GLU A 116 16.94 53.14 -29.57
N PRO A 117 16.87 53.91 -30.68
CA PRO A 117 18.07 54.40 -31.33
C PRO A 117 18.79 55.30 -30.33
N ARG A 118 19.98 54.86 -29.89
CA ARG A 118 20.88 55.69 -29.09
C ARG A 118 21.17 56.94 -29.91
N GLY A 119 20.47 58.02 -29.56
CA GLY A 119 20.69 59.33 -30.12
C GLY A 119 22.14 59.73 -29.88
N HIS A 120 22.95 59.64 -30.92
CA HIS A 120 24.23 60.32 -30.98
C HIS A 120 23.95 61.77 -31.39
N ALA A 121 24.09 62.65 -30.40
CA ALA A 121 24.13 64.11 -30.54
C ALA A 121 25.42 64.57 -31.24
#